data_AF-A0A7J2UX92-F1
#
_entry.id   AF-A0A7J2UX92-F1
#
_cell.length_a   1.000
_cell.length_b   1.000
_cell.length_c   1.000
_cell.angle_alpha   90.00
_cell.angle_beta   90.00
_cell.angle_gamma   90.00
#
_symmetry.space_group_name_H-M   'P 1'
#
loop_
_entity.id
_entity.type
_entity.pdbx_description
1 polymer ?
#
loop_
_entity_poly.entity_id
_entity_poly.type
_entity_poly.pdbx_seq_one_letter_code
_entity_poly.pdbx_strand_id
1 'polypeptide(L)' 'GPYSNWKKVIRKELDPIRGLIRGLFAVDGDSRVILDQAKAAQELVNTASTIPVVF' A
#
# COMPACT_ATOMS: atom_id res chain seq x y z
N GLY A 1 8.84 -0.52 5.46
CA GLY A 1 9.31 -1.10 4.19
C GLY A 1 10.06 -0.05 3.39
N PRO A 2 10.97 -0.43 2.48
CA PRO A 2 11.81 0.50 1.73
C PRO A 2 10.98 1.39 0.78
N TYR A 3 11.43 2.63 0.57
CA TYR A 3 10.77 3.63 -0.29
C TYR A 3 10.49 3.11 -1.71
N SER A 4 11.41 2.30 -2.25
CA SER A 4 11.24 1.66 -3.56
C SER A 4 9.99 0.80 -3.68
N ASN A 5 9.56 0.13 -2.61
CA ASN A 5 8.32 -0.67 -2.61
C ASN A 5 7.08 0.24 -2.61
N TRP A 6 7.11 1.34 -1.86
CA TRP A 6 6.02 2.32 -1.85
C TRP A 6 5.82 3.01 -3.20
N LYS A 7 6.92 3.28 -3.93
CA LYS A 7 6.83 3.76 -5.32
C LYS A 7 6.10 2.78 -6.23
N LYS A 8 6.37 1.48 -6.11
CA LYS A 8 5.68 0.43 -6.88
C LYS A 8 4.18 0.37 -6.58
N VAL A 9 3.78 0.59 -5.32
CA VAL A 9 2.38 0.65 -4.91
C VAL A 9 1.66 1.81 -5.57
N ILE A 10 2.24 3.02 -5.51
CA ILE A 10 1.64 4.20 -6.15
C ILE A 10 1.56 4.04 -7.68
N ARG A 11 2.54 3.38 -8.29
CA ARG A 11 2.53 3.04 -9.73
C ARG A 11 1.62 1.87 -10.09
N LYS A 12 0.92 1.26 -9.13
CA LYS A 12 0.08 0.06 -9.30
C LYS A 12 0.84 -1.18 -9.80
N GLU A 13 2.16 -1.20 -9.66
CA GLU A 13 3.03 -2.35 -9.98
C GLU A 13 3.05 -3.38 -8.82
N LEU A 14 2.65 -2.95 -7.62
CA LEU A 14 2.57 -3.79 -6.43
C LEU A 14 1.24 -3.55 -5.71
N ASP A 15 0.47 -4.62 -5.54
CA ASP A 15 -0.76 -4.58 -4.73
C ASP A 15 -0.40 -4.35 -3.24
N PRO A 16 -0.99 -3.32 -2.58
CA PRO A 16 -0.64 -2.95 -1.22
C PRO A 16 -0.95 -4.05 -0.20
N ILE A 17 -2.07 -4.77 -0.37
CA ILE A 17 -2.49 -5.84 0.55
C ILE A 17 -1.56 -7.04 0.44
N ARG A 18 -1.24 -7.47 -0.78
CA ARG A 18 -0.27 -8.55 -1.03
C ARG A 18 1.11 -8.19 -0.51
N GLY A 19 1.54 -6.93 -0.67
CA GLY A 19 2.82 -6.49 -0.12
C GLY A 19 2.83 -6.46 1.40
N LEU A 20 1.71 -6.12 2.05
CA LEU A 20 1.57 -6.18 3.51
C LEU A 20 1.63 -7.62 4.02
N ILE A 21 0.87 -8.55 3.41
CA ILE A 21 0.88 -9.98 3.76
C ILE A 21 2.29 -10.58 3.61
N ARG A 22 3.05 -10.14 2.60
CA ARG A 22 4.44 -10.58 2.35
C ARG A 22 5.47 -9.89 3.25
N GLY A 23 5.06 -8.99 4.16
CA GLY A 23 5.98 -8.24 5.03
C GLY A 23 6.85 -7.22 4.30
N LEU A 24 6.48 -6.81 3.09
CA LEU A 24 7.22 -5.82 2.29
C LEU A 24 7.06 -4.38 2.82
N PHE A 25 6.04 -4.17 3.66
CA PHE A 25 5.74 -2.91 4.33
C PHE A 25 5.81 -3.09 5.84
N ALA A 26 6.21 -2.02 6.51
CA ALA A 26 6.07 -1.90 7.95
C ALA A 26 5.03 -0.80 8.13
N VAL A 27 3.90 -1.13 8.73
CA VAL A 27 2.79 -0.22 9.00
C VAL A 27 2.49 -0.36 10.48
N ASP A 28 2.37 0.75 11.17
CA ASP A 28 2.00 0.74 12.59
C ASP A 28 0.51 0.44 12.74
N GLY A 29 0.17 -0.44 13.68
CA GLY A 29 -1.20 -0.87 13.98
C GLY A 29 -1.41 -2.39 13.91
N ASP A 30 -2.65 -2.81 14.14
CA ASP A 30 -3.05 -4.22 14.06
C ASP A 30 -3.23 -4.66 12.60
N SER A 31 -2.42 -5.63 12.17
CA SER A 31 -2.45 -6.16 10.82
C SER A 31 -3.77 -6.84 10.46
N ARG A 32 -4.48 -7.47 11.42
CA ARG A 32 -5.79 -8.07 11.16
C ARG A 32 -6.82 -7.03 10.81
N VAL A 33 -6.85 -5.91 11.55
CA VAL A 33 -7.78 -4.82 11.27
C VAL A 33 -7.55 -4.24 9.87
N ILE A 34 -6.29 -4.07 9.46
CA ILE A 34 -5.95 -3.57 8.12
C ILE A 34 -6.40 -4.57 7.03
N LEU A 35 -6.20 -5.87 7.26
CA LEU A 35 -6.61 -6.91 6.31
C LEU A 35 -8.14 -7.05 6.20
N ASP A 36 -8.87 -6.94 7.32
CA ASP A 36 -10.34 -6.92 7.32
C ASP A 36 -10.87 -5.70 6.54
N GLN A 37 -10.14 -4.59 6.58
CA GLN A 37 -10.43 -3.36 5.86
C GLN A 37 -9.67 -3.25 4.52
N ALA A 38 -9.28 -4.38 3.91
CA ALA A 38 -8.46 -4.40 2.70
C ALA A 38 -8.98 -3.52 1.56
N LYS A 39 -10.31 -3.44 1.38
CA LYS A 39 -10.93 -2.56 0.37
C LYS A 39 -10.65 -1.09 0.63
N ALA A 40 -10.79 -0.64 1.88
CA ALA A 40 -10.53 0.74 2.24
C ALA A 40 -9.05 1.09 2.05
N ALA A 41 -8.14 0.21 2.48
CA ALA A 41 -6.71 0.38 2.26
C ALA A 41 -6.35 0.45 0.77
N GLN A 42 -7.00 -0.36 -0.07
CA GLN A 42 -6.84 -0.30 -1.53
C GLN A 42 -7.32 1.04 -2.11
N GLU A 43 -8.47 1.55 -1.66
CA GLU A 43 -9.02 2.83 -2.11
C GLU A 43 -8.15 4.02 -1.69
N LEU A 44 -7.53 3.98 -0.50
CA LEU A 44 -6.55 4.99 -0.10
C LEU A 44 -5.37 5.07 -1.06
N VAL A 45 -4.83 3.91 -1.46
CA VAL A 45 -3.75 3.84 -2.44
C VAL A 45 -4.22 4.32 -3.82
N ASN A 46 -5.40 3.87 -4.27
CA ASN A 46 -5.96 4.28 -5.56
C ASN A 46 -6.12 5.80 -5.64
N THR A 47 -6.58 6.42 -4.55
CA THR A 47 -6.73 7.88 -4.44
C THR A 47 -5.36 8.55 -4.46
N ALA A 48 -4.39 8.08 -3.67
CA ALA A 48 -3.04 8.63 -3.65
C ALA A 48 -2.34 8.54 -5.03
N SER A 49 -2.59 7.47 -5.79
CA SER A 49 -2.09 7.29 -7.15
C SER A 49 -2.62 8.28 -8.18
N THR A 50 -3.67 9.05 -7.88
CA THR A 50 -4.19 10.07 -8.80
C THR A 50 -3.38 11.37 -8.77
N ILE A 51 -2.58 11.58 -7.73
CA ILE A 51 -1.79 12.79 -7.57
C ILE A 51 -0.57 12.68 -8.49
N PRO A 52 -0.39 13.61 -9.45
CA PRO A 52 0.78 13.60 -10.31
C PRO A 52 2.03 13.89 -9.46
N VAL A 53 2.93 12.90 -9.36
CA VAL A 53 4.14 12.96 -8.54
C VAL A 53 5.37 12.51 -9.33
N VAL A 54 6.49 13.21 -9.12
CA VAL A 54 7.81 12.85 -9.65
C VAL A 54 8.63 12.24 -8.51
N PHE A 55 9.34 11.14 -8.76
CA PHE A 55 9.88 10.20 -7.77
C PHE A 55 11.38 9.95 -7.84
#